data_AF-A0A9P6J5R0-F1
#
_entry.id   AF-A0A9P6J5R0-F1
#
_cell.length_a   1.000
_cell.length_b   1.000
_cell.length_c   1.000
_cell.angle_alpha   90.00
_cell.angle_beta   90.00
_cell.angle_gamma   90.00
#
_symmetry.space_group_name_H-M   'P 1'
#
loop_
_entity.id
_entity.type
_entity.pdbx_description
1 polymer ?
#
loop_
_entity_poly.entity_id
_entity_poly.type
_entity_poly.pdbx_seq_one_letter_code
_entity_poly.pdbx_strand_id
1 'polypeptide(L)'
;MITHLQSEDVDVLVLPEMAFTGYVFTSKDHIRPYLEDAETGPSVQWAKMQAVRLNAHVQVGYPEKRIINKADQFHEEFYNSICFVSPEGKVLATYTKHFLYYTDENWAEEGPSFQSLPVEGLGQVGFGICMDVNPYQFKAPFADFEFSNFHLSQKTNLVLCSMAWNKGEEAPKKEKVEPKPKSAKSKARADKAVESAGLAAGDEDEDSDDDWEDEEDEEDLERQALELQYDTINYWAVRMSPFYSQTHVPARETIMVVANRIGTEAGMGLLFMLALLESYTVPLVKPL
;
A
#
# COMPACT_ATOMS: atom_id res chain seq x y z
N MET A 1 8.65 -21.79 11.95
CA MET A 1 7.23 -21.85 11.53
C MET A 1 7.07 -22.68 10.26
N ILE A 2 7.86 -22.46 9.20
CA ILE A 2 7.73 -23.18 7.90
C ILE A 2 8.63 -24.42 7.73
N THR A 3 9.28 -24.90 8.79
CA THR A 3 10.25 -26.01 8.73
C THR A 3 9.62 -27.35 8.40
N HIS A 4 8.30 -27.47 8.53
CA HIS A 4 7.54 -28.67 8.20
C HIS A 4 7.26 -28.78 6.69
N LEU A 5 7.21 -27.66 5.96
CA LEU A 5 7.01 -27.64 4.51
C LEU A 5 8.20 -28.30 3.83
N GLN A 6 7.93 -29.15 2.85
CA GLN A 6 8.87 -29.84 1.98
C GLN A 6 8.93 -29.18 0.60
N SER A 7 9.84 -29.67 -0.24
CA SER A 7 9.93 -29.26 -1.64
C SER A 7 8.60 -29.48 -2.35
N GLU A 8 8.16 -28.51 -3.14
CA GLU A 8 6.93 -28.55 -3.94
C GLU A 8 5.62 -28.60 -3.14
N ASP A 9 5.66 -28.45 -1.81
CA ASP A 9 4.45 -28.27 -0.99
C ASP A 9 3.72 -26.96 -1.32
N VAL A 10 4.45 -25.95 -1.84
CA VAL A 10 3.94 -24.61 -2.16
C VAL A 10 4.64 -24.06 -3.40
N ASP A 11 3.91 -23.32 -4.24
CA ASP A 11 4.51 -22.64 -5.42
C ASP A 11 5.10 -21.26 -5.06
N VAL A 12 4.46 -20.57 -4.11
CA VAL A 12 4.84 -19.22 -3.66
C VAL A 12 4.66 -19.10 -2.15
N LEU A 13 5.70 -18.65 -1.45
CA LEU A 13 5.68 -18.29 -0.05
C LEU A 13 5.79 -16.77 0.12
N VAL A 14 4.78 -16.14 0.71
CA VAL A 14 4.74 -14.69 0.93
C VAL A 14 4.82 -14.39 2.43
N LEU A 15 5.77 -13.55 2.83
CA LEU A 15 5.90 -13.08 4.20
C LEU A 15 5.38 -11.63 4.36
N PRO A 16 4.98 -11.24 5.58
CA PRO A 16 4.52 -9.89 5.86
C PRO A 16 5.57 -8.80 5.65
N GLU A 17 5.11 -7.55 5.70
CA GLU A 17 5.95 -6.37 5.66
C GLU A 17 6.97 -6.38 6.80
N MET A 18 8.23 -6.04 6.51
CA MET A 18 9.34 -5.94 7.47
C MET A 18 9.62 -7.21 8.32
N ALA A 19 9.28 -8.39 7.79
CA ALA A 19 9.01 -9.66 8.48
C ALA A 19 9.86 -10.02 9.71
N PHE A 20 11.17 -9.71 9.71
CA PHE A 20 12.09 -10.12 10.77
C PHE A 20 12.54 -9.00 11.72
N THR A 21 12.14 -7.75 11.45
CA THR A 21 12.73 -6.58 12.13
C THR A 21 11.80 -5.88 13.11
N GLY A 22 10.48 -6.13 13.01
CA GLY A 22 9.48 -5.22 13.57
C GLY A 22 8.98 -4.23 12.52
N TYR A 23 8.08 -3.32 12.87
CA TYR A 23 7.55 -2.30 11.97
C TYR A 23 7.66 -0.88 12.54
N VAL A 24 7.51 -0.72 13.85
CA VAL A 24 7.36 0.62 14.46
C VAL A 24 8.73 1.26 14.74
N PHE A 25 9.28 1.94 13.73
CA PHE A 25 10.52 2.71 13.82
C PHE A 25 10.26 4.21 13.76
N THR A 26 10.93 4.96 14.63
CA THR A 26 10.64 6.38 14.89
C THR A 26 11.64 7.34 14.25
N SER A 27 12.74 6.82 13.67
CA SER A 27 13.76 7.64 13.03
C SER A 27 14.74 6.80 12.19
N LYS A 28 15.49 7.48 11.31
CA LYS A 28 16.64 6.89 10.59
C LYS A 28 17.69 6.24 11.50
N ASP A 29 17.90 6.76 12.71
CA ASP A 29 18.84 6.17 13.67
C ASP A 29 18.28 4.90 14.32
N HIS A 30 16.97 4.86 14.57
CA HIS A 30 16.30 3.71 15.18
C HIS A 30 16.29 2.50 14.23
N ILE A 31 15.98 2.69 12.94
CA ILE A 31 16.00 1.60 11.95
C ILE A 31 17.43 1.16 11.59
N ARG A 32 18.43 2.02 11.76
CA ARG A 32 19.79 1.84 11.24
C ARG A 32 20.43 0.47 11.51
N PRO A 33 20.30 -0.12 12.71
CA PRO A 33 20.87 -1.44 13.01
C PRO A 33 20.24 -2.61 12.25
N TYR A 34 19.05 -2.41 11.68
CA TYR A 34 18.26 -3.44 11.01
C TYR A 34 18.34 -3.37 9.48
N LEU A 35 18.84 -2.26 8.93
CA LEU A 35 18.95 -2.05 7.49
C LEU A 35 19.82 -3.12 6.83
N GLU A 36 19.34 -3.62 5.70
CA GLU A 36 19.96 -4.71 4.96
C GLU A 36 20.30 -4.31 3.52
N ASP A 37 21.31 -4.98 2.96
CA ASP A 37 21.62 -4.91 1.54
C ASP A 37 20.64 -5.77 0.72
N ALA A 38 20.26 -5.29 -0.47
CA ALA A 38 19.22 -5.91 -1.28
C ALA A 38 19.57 -7.29 -1.86
N GLU A 39 20.84 -7.69 -1.80
CA GLU A 39 21.32 -8.96 -2.36
C GLU A 39 21.91 -9.87 -1.27
N THR A 40 22.58 -9.27 -0.29
CA THR A 40 23.36 -9.97 0.75
C THR A 40 22.77 -9.84 2.16
N GLY A 41 21.69 -9.08 2.33
CA GLY A 41 20.96 -8.92 3.58
C GLY A 41 20.46 -10.24 4.19
N PRO A 42 20.40 -10.37 5.52
CA PRO A 42 19.95 -11.61 6.17
C PRO A 42 18.54 -12.06 5.77
N SER A 43 17.59 -11.15 5.55
CA SER A 43 16.25 -11.44 5.04
C SER A 43 16.30 -12.00 3.61
N VAL A 44 17.12 -11.38 2.75
CA VAL A 44 17.30 -11.80 1.35
C VAL A 44 17.98 -13.17 1.28
N GLN A 45 19.03 -13.38 2.07
CA GLN A 45 19.72 -14.67 2.17
C GLN A 45 18.81 -15.77 2.70
N TRP A 46 17.98 -15.45 3.70
CA TRP A 46 16.95 -16.36 4.18
C TRP A 46 15.96 -16.73 3.07
N ALA A 47 15.47 -15.75 2.31
CA ALA A 47 14.54 -15.98 1.21
C ALA A 47 15.16 -16.89 0.13
N LYS A 48 16.42 -16.64 -0.25
CA LYS A 48 17.18 -17.50 -1.17
C LYS A 48 17.29 -18.95 -0.68
N MET A 49 17.65 -19.14 0.58
CA MET A 49 17.73 -20.48 1.16
C MET A 49 16.38 -21.20 1.17
N GLN A 50 15.29 -20.49 1.50
CA GLN A 50 13.96 -21.09 1.51
C GLN A 50 13.44 -21.39 0.10
N ALA A 51 13.70 -20.51 -0.87
CA ALA A 51 13.28 -20.71 -2.24
C ALA A 51 13.88 -21.98 -2.84
N VAL A 52 15.19 -22.17 -2.67
CA VAL A 52 15.89 -23.40 -3.10
C VAL A 52 15.41 -24.63 -2.33
N ARG A 53 15.23 -24.51 -1.01
CA ARG A 53 14.81 -25.65 -0.17
C ARG A 53 13.40 -26.14 -0.53
N LEU A 54 12.49 -25.21 -0.84
CA LEU A 54 11.09 -25.50 -1.13
C LEU A 54 10.82 -25.71 -2.63
N ASN A 55 11.79 -25.45 -3.50
CA ASN A 55 11.59 -25.35 -4.95
C ASN A 55 10.42 -24.39 -5.29
N ALA A 56 10.39 -23.23 -4.62
CA ALA A 56 9.27 -22.31 -4.62
C ALA A 56 9.73 -20.85 -4.76
N HIS A 57 8.84 -19.97 -5.22
CA HIS A 57 9.10 -18.54 -5.14
C HIS A 57 8.94 -18.04 -3.71
N VAL A 58 9.75 -17.07 -3.28
CA VAL A 58 9.68 -16.51 -1.92
C VAL A 58 9.69 -14.99 -1.95
N GLN A 59 8.70 -14.37 -1.30
CA GLN A 59 8.62 -12.93 -1.05
C GLN A 59 8.85 -12.63 0.43
N VAL A 60 9.74 -11.68 0.75
CA VAL A 60 9.99 -11.22 2.13
C VAL A 60 10.12 -9.71 2.17
N GLY A 61 9.38 -9.07 3.09
CA GLY A 61 9.54 -7.64 3.41
C GLY A 61 10.70 -7.37 4.37
N TYR A 62 11.51 -6.35 4.12
CA TYR A 62 12.70 -6.00 4.90
C TYR A 62 13.07 -4.50 4.74
N PRO A 63 13.78 -3.91 5.71
CA PRO A 63 14.31 -2.56 5.58
C PRO A 63 15.57 -2.55 4.73
N GLU A 64 15.50 -1.98 3.53
CA GLU A 64 16.61 -1.93 2.58
C GLU A 64 17.45 -0.67 2.78
N LYS A 65 18.76 -0.79 2.59
CA LYS A 65 19.69 0.33 2.44
C LYS A 65 20.32 0.33 1.05
N ARG A 66 20.27 1.49 0.39
CA ARG A 66 20.97 1.76 -0.87
C ARG A 66 22.03 2.84 -0.67
N ILE A 67 23.12 2.70 -1.40
CA ILE A 67 24.09 3.79 -1.60
C ILE A 67 23.89 4.33 -3.00
N ILE A 68 23.42 5.57 -3.11
CA ILE A 68 23.13 6.21 -4.39
C ILE A 68 24.16 7.31 -4.65
N ASN A 69 24.70 7.37 -5.86
CA ASN A 69 25.53 8.48 -6.29
C ASN A 69 24.64 9.58 -6.89
N LYS A 70 24.59 10.75 -6.24
CA LYS A 70 23.93 11.96 -6.73
C LYS A 70 24.97 13.08 -6.77
N ALA A 71 25.21 13.64 -7.96
CA ALA A 71 26.14 14.75 -8.17
C ALA A 71 27.54 14.53 -7.56
N ASP A 72 28.14 13.36 -7.83
CA ASP A 72 29.45 12.93 -7.33
C ASP A 72 29.55 12.79 -5.79
N GLN A 73 28.40 12.67 -5.11
CA GLN A 73 28.30 12.39 -3.68
C GLN A 73 27.52 11.10 -3.43
N PHE A 74 28.01 10.28 -2.51
CA PHE A 74 27.34 9.05 -2.09
C PHE A 74 26.37 9.35 -0.95
N HIS A 75 25.10 9.06 -1.16
CA HIS A 75 24.03 9.21 -0.20
C HIS A 75 23.50 7.84 0.21
N GLU A 76 23.17 7.71 1.49
CA GLU A 76 22.42 6.57 1.99
C GLU A 76 20.93 6.85 1.87
N GLU A 77 20.21 5.93 1.27
CA GLU A 77 18.75 5.96 1.20
C GLU A 77 18.20 4.66 1.76
N PHE A 78 17.11 4.76 2.52
CA PHE A 78 16.49 3.65 3.21
C PHE A 78 15.10 3.45 2.65
N TYR A 79 14.68 2.20 2.53
CA TYR A 79 13.41 1.85 1.92
C TYR A 79 12.72 0.76 2.71
N ASN A 80 11.40 0.79 2.72
CA ASN A 80 10.58 -0.36 3.08
C ASN A 80 10.41 -1.19 1.81
N SER A 81 11.03 -2.37 1.77
CA SER A 81 11.17 -3.14 0.54
C SER A 81 10.68 -4.56 0.71
N ILE A 82 10.42 -5.21 -0.41
CA ILE A 82 10.33 -6.67 -0.52
C ILE A 82 11.41 -7.17 -1.48
N CYS A 83 11.90 -8.38 -1.26
CA CYS A 83 12.61 -9.14 -2.28
C CYS A 83 11.72 -10.28 -2.75
N PHE A 84 11.66 -10.52 -4.06
CA PHE A 84 10.98 -11.67 -4.67
C PHE A 84 12.02 -12.58 -5.32
N VAL A 85 12.09 -13.83 -4.87
CA VAL A 85 13.17 -14.77 -5.19
C VAL A 85 12.62 -15.99 -5.91
N SER A 86 13.30 -16.45 -6.96
CA SER A 86 12.94 -17.65 -7.73
C SER A 86 13.35 -18.94 -7.03
N PRO A 87 12.79 -20.10 -7.43
CA PRO A 87 13.19 -21.42 -6.92
C PRO A 87 14.69 -21.72 -7.01
N GLU A 88 15.41 -21.12 -7.97
CA GLU A 88 16.86 -21.27 -8.12
C GLU A 88 17.67 -20.39 -7.13
N GLY A 89 16.99 -19.62 -6.28
CA GLY A 89 17.61 -18.70 -5.33
C GLY A 89 18.05 -17.36 -5.95
N LYS A 90 17.53 -17.00 -7.12
CA LYS A 90 17.82 -15.73 -7.78
C LYS A 90 16.82 -14.65 -7.35
N VAL A 91 17.29 -13.47 -6.95
CA VAL A 91 16.39 -12.31 -6.78
C VAL A 91 15.86 -11.88 -8.14
N LEU A 92 14.55 -12.00 -8.33
CA LEU A 92 13.85 -11.58 -9.54
C LEU A 92 13.45 -10.10 -9.48
N ALA A 93 13.07 -9.63 -8.29
CA ALA A 93 12.69 -8.23 -8.07
C ALA A 93 13.02 -7.76 -6.65
N THR A 94 13.33 -6.47 -6.54
CA THR A 94 13.32 -5.73 -5.28
C THR A 94 12.33 -4.58 -5.46
N TYR A 95 11.17 -4.70 -4.83
CA TYR A 95 10.12 -3.68 -4.86
C TYR A 95 10.18 -2.83 -3.59
N THR A 96 10.16 -1.52 -3.75
CA THR A 96 10.17 -0.54 -2.68
C THR A 96 8.78 0.07 -2.56
N LYS A 97 8.23 0.12 -1.34
CA LYS A 97 6.90 0.66 -1.02
C LYS A 97 6.72 2.01 -1.68
N HIS A 98 5.68 2.14 -2.51
CA HIS A 98 5.49 3.34 -3.30
C HIS A 98 4.80 4.42 -2.46
N PHE A 99 3.77 4.05 -1.72
CA PHE A 99 3.05 4.95 -0.82
C PHE A 99 3.44 4.67 0.63
N LEU A 100 4.05 5.65 1.30
CA LEU A 100 4.48 5.50 2.69
C LEU A 100 3.30 5.70 3.65
N TYR A 101 3.29 4.90 4.73
CA TYR A 101 2.50 5.22 5.91
C TYR A 101 3.29 6.19 6.80
N TYR A 102 2.64 6.96 7.67
CA TYR A 102 3.33 7.94 8.53
C TYR A 102 4.45 7.33 9.38
N THR A 103 4.38 6.03 9.70
CA THR A 103 5.45 5.34 10.43
C THR A 103 6.70 5.22 9.56
N ASP A 104 6.53 4.90 8.28
CA ASP A 104 7.61 4.81 7.29
C ASP A 104 8.23 6.18 6.98
N GLU A 105 7.42 7.25 6.91
CA GLU A 105 7.87 8.62 6.60
C GLU A 105 9.01 9.12 7.53
N ASN A 106 9.14 8.56 8.73
CA ASN A 106 10.19 8.95 9.68
C ASN A 106 11.59 8.43 9.31
N TRP A 107 11.68 7.46 8.40
CA TRP A 107 12.94 6.75 8.16
C TRP A 107 13.16 6.30 6.71
N ALA A 108 12.10 6.03 5.93
CA ALA A 108 12.16 5.53 4.56
C ALA A 108 11.94 6.64 3.52
N GLU A 109 12.42 6.39 2.31
CA GLU A 109 12.09 7.13 1.09
C GLU A 109 10.99 6.36 0.32
N GLU A 110 10.19 7.08 -0.48
CA GLU A 110 9.20 6.49 -1.39
C GLU A 110 9.88 5.73 -2.54
N GLY A 111 9.31 4.57 -2.89
CA GLY A 111 9.62 3.88 -4.13
C GLY A 111 9.20 4.70 -5.35
N PRO A 112 9.82 4.49 -6.53
CA PRO A 112 9.57 5.33 -7.70
C PRO A 112 8.22 5.08 -8.38
N SER A 113 7.67 3.87 -8.28
CA SER A 113 6.38 3.48 -8.90
C SER A 113 5.88 2.15 -8.34
N PHE A 114 4.61 1.83 -8.57
CA PHE A 114 4.13 0.45 -8.56
C PHE A 114 4.86 -0.40 -9.61
N GLN A 115 4.95 -1.72 -9.39
CA GLN A 115 5.71 -2.62 -10.25
C GLN A 115 5.02 -3.97 -10.44
N SER A 116 5.20 -4.56 -11.62
CA SER A 116 4.89 -5.96 -11.90
C SER A 116 5.91 -6.53 -12.88
N LEU A 117 6.09 -7.84 -12.89
CA LEU A 117 6.97 -8.54 -13.83
C LEU A 117 6.35 -9.84 -14.34
N PRO A 118 6.64 -10.28 -15.57
CA PRO A 118 6.31 -11.62 -16.02
C PRO A 118 7.20 -12.66 -15.34
N VAL A 119 6.59 -13.71 -14.83
CA VAL A 119 7.25 -14.85 -14.17
C VAL A 119 6.73 -16.13 -14.81
N GLU A 120 7.65 -17.01 -15.21
CA GLU A 120 7.29 -18.31 -15.78
C GLU A 120 6.49 -19.14 -14.76
N GLY A 121 5.39 -19.73 -15.21
CA GLY A 121 4.47 -20.50 -14.35
C GLY A 121 3.48 -19.66 -13.52
N LEU A 122 3.80 -18.40 -13.18
CA LEU A 122 2.93 -17.52 -12.37
C LEU A 122 2.23 -16.41 -13.16
N GLY A 123 2.63 -16.17 -14.41
CA GLY A 123 2.10 -15.11 -15.25
C GLY A 123 2.66 -13.73 -14.85
N GLN A 124 1.84 -12.68 -14.97
CA GLN A 124 2.24 -11.34 -14.56
C GLN A 124 2.08 -11.17 -13.04
N VAL A 125 3.18 -11.08 -12.31
CA VAL A 125 3.21 -10.94 -10.84
C VAL A 125 3.38 -9.47 -10.47
N GLY A 126 2.47 -8.95 -9.66
CA GLY A 126 2.47 -7.59 -9.13
C GLY A 126 2.77 -7.55 -7.65
N PHE A 127 3.30 -6.42 -7.17
CA PHE A 127 3.72 -6.24 -5.78
C PHE A 127 3.04 -5.06 -5.12
N GLY A 128 2.70 -5.23 -3.85
CA GLY A 128 2.25 -4.14 -2.99
C GLY A 128 2.70 -4.32 -1.54
N ILE A 129 2.86 -3.20 -0.84
CA ILE A 129 3.20 -3.14 0.57
C ILE A 129 2.19 -2.23 1.28
N CYS A 130 1.33 -2.82 2.10
CA CYS A 130 0.39 -2.16 3.01
C CYS A 130 -0.30 -0.92 2.45
N MET A 131 0.25 0.26 2.73
CA MET A 131 -0.29 1.56 2.35
C MET A 131 -0.41 1.77 0.84
N ASP A 132 0.28 0.97 0.02
CA ASP A 132 0.12 1.00 -1.44
C ASP A 132 -1.35 0.82 -1.88
N VAL A 133 -2.18 0.08 -1.14
CA VAL A 133 -3.60 -0.12 -1.52
C VAL A 133 -4.48 1.11 -1.21
N ASN A 134 -4.00 2.07 -0.43
CA ASN A 134 -4.76 3.25 -0.02
C ASN A 134 -4.59 4.41 -0.99
N PRO A 135 -5.51 5.40 -0.95
CA PRO A 135 -5.28 6.67 -1.63
C PRO A 135 -3.99 7.33 -1.15
N TYR A 136 -3.26 7.97 -2.05
CA TYR A 136 -1.96 8.56 -1.74
C TYR A 136 -2.04 9.51 -0.54
N GLN A 137 -1.21 9.25 0.48
CA GLN A 137 -1.17 9.97 1.76
C GLN A 137 -2.51 10.08 2.52
N PHE A 138 -3.51 9.25 2.19
CA PHE A 138 -4.92 9.42 2.61
C PHE A 138 -5.50 10.79 2.21
N LYS A 139 -5.11 11.31 1.05
CA LYS A 139 -5.55 12.62 0.54
C LYS A 139 -6.05 12.59 -0.90
N ALA A 140 -5.55 11.66 -1.71
CA ALA A 140 -6.11 11.45 -3.04
C ALA A 140 -7.58 11.01 -2.92
N PRO A 141 -8.42 11.31 -3.93
CA PRO A 141 -9.79 10.80 -4.02
C PRO A 141 -9.87 9.31 -3.74
N PHE A 142 -10.89 8.87 -3.01
CA PHE A 142 -11.04 7.44 -2.73
C PHE A 142 -11.29 6.66 -4.02
N ALA A 143 -11.95 7.26 -5.00
CA ALA A 143 -12.23 6.66 -6.30
C ALA A 143 -11.00 6.52 -7.23
N ASP A 144 -9.81 7.03 -6.87
CA ASP A 144 -8.63 6.96 -7.75
C ASP A 144 -8.09 5.52 -7.92
N PHE A 145 -8.26 4.68 -6.90
CA PHE A 145 -7.89 3.26 -6.89
C PHE A 145 -6.50 2.98 -7.51
N GLU A 146 -5.49 3.80 -7.18
CA GLU A 146 -4.23 3.93 -7.93
C GLU A 146 -3.53 2.59 -8.13
N PHE A 147 -3.45 1.80 -7.05
CA PHE A 147 -2.81 0.49 -7.04
C PHE A 147 -3.53 -0.55 -7.90
N SER A 148 -4.84 -0.70 -7.73
CA SER A 148 -5.61 -1.67 -8.52
C SER A 148 -5.72 -1.26 -9.98
N ASN A 149 -5.86 0.03 -10.27
CA ASN A 149 -5.87 0.53 -11.66
C ASN A 149 -4.53 0.30 -12.33
N PHE A 150 -3.41 0.51 -11.63
CA PHE A 150 -2.09 0.12 -12.11
C PHE A 150 -2.05 -1.38 -12.45
N HIS A 151 -2.39 -2.25 -11.50
CA HIS A 151 -2.28 -3.70 -11.72
C HIS A 151 -3.25 -4.24 -12.77
N LEU A 152 -4.44 -3.65 -12.90
CA LEU A 152 -5.39 -3.92 -13.97
C LEU A 152 -4.79 -3.54 -15.34
N SER A 153 -4.22 -2.34 -15.46
CA SER A 153 -3.56 -1.88 -16.69
C SER A 153 -2.38 -2.76 -17.10
N GLN A 154 -1.63 -3.24 -16.10
CA GLN A 154 -0.51 -4.17 -16.29
C GLN A 154 -0.96 -5.60 -16.56
N LYS A 155 -2.28 -5.88 -16.54
CA LYS A 155 -2.82 -7.22 -16.76
C LYS A 155 -2.23 -8.22 -15.76
N THR A 156 -2.09 -7.81 -14.51
CA THR A 156 -1.52 -8.62 -13.42
C THR A 156 -2.38 -9.87 -13.18
N ASN A 157 -1.77 -11.05 -13.09
CA ASN A 157 -2.43 -12.31 -12.75
C ASN A 157 -2.42 -12.57 -11.25
N LEU A 158 -1.31 -12.24 -10.60
CA LEU A 158 -1.03 -12.57 -9.22
C LEU A 158 -0.49 -11.32 -8.52
N VAL A 159 -1.26 -10.76 -7.59
CA VAL A 159 -0.85 -9.61 -6.77
C VAL A 159 -0.39 -10.12 -5.42
N LEU A 160 0.87 -9.87 -5.06
CA LEU A 160 1.47 -10.32 -3.80
C LEU A 160 1.67 -9.14 -2.85
N CYS A 161 0.90 -9.12 -1.76
CA CYS A 161 0.90 -8.03 -0.81
C CYS A 161 1.51 -8.43 0.53
N SER A 162 2.58 -7.74 0.92
CA SER A 162 3.18 -7.83 2.25
C SER A 162 2.63 -6.70 3.14
N MET A 163 1.96 -7.03 4.24
CA MET A 163 1.22 -6.05 5.05
C MET A 163 1.68 -6.04 6.52
N ALA A 164 1.71 -4.85 7.13
CA ALA A 164 1.68 -4.63 8.58
C ALA A 164 0.42 -3.81 8.95
N TRP A 165 -0.74 -4.35 8.62
CA TRP A 165 -2.03 -3.68 8.75
C TRP A 165 -2.67 -3.90 10.13
N ASN A 166 -2.90 -2.80 10.87
CA ASN A 166 -3.58 -2.77 12.16
C ASN A 166 -5.09 -2.98 12.05
N LYS A 167 -5.69 -3.67 13.03
CA LYS A 167 -7.14 -3.76 13.13
C LYS A 167 -7.71 -2.46 13.71
N GLY A 168 -8.49 -1.72 12.92
CA GLY A 168 -9.39 -0.67 13.41
C GLY A 168 -8.76 0.67 13.79
N GLU A 169 -7.65 1.10 13.15
CA GLU A 169 -7.23 2.50 13.26
C GLU A 169 -7.88 3.33 12.14
N GLU A 170 -8.54 4.44 12.52
CA GLU A 170 -8.82 5.56 11.62
C GLU A 170 -7.52 6.02 10.97
N ALA A 171 -7.58 6.42 9.69
CA ALA A 171 -6.52 7.23 9.10
C ALA A 171 -6.24 8.39 10.09
N PRO A 172 -5.01 8.55 10.61
CA PRO A 172 -4.78 9.53 11.64
C PRO A 172 -5.08 10.92 11.10
N LYS A 173 -6.01 11.62 11.76
CA LYS A 173 -6.19 13.05 11.56
C LYS A 173 -4.86 13.69 11.97
N LYS A 174 -4.10 14.23 11.01
CA LYS A 174 -2.89 15.01 11.31
C LYS A 174 -3.22 15.98 12.44
N GLU A 175 -2.53 15.86 13.57
CA GLU A 175 -2.58 16.89 14.61
C GLU A 175 -2.26 18.21 13.91
N LYS A 176 -3.22 19.15 13.96
CA LYS A 176 -2.97 20.51 13.54
C LYS A 176 -1.81 21.01 14.40
N VAL A 177 -0.63 21.13 13.81
CA VAL A 177 0.47 21.86 14.44
C VAL A 177 -0.08 23.26 14.69
N GLU A 178 -0.39 23.56 15.96
CA GLU A 178 -0.86 24.88 16.33
C GLU A 178 0.18 25.90 15.85
N PRO A 179 -0.22 26.92 15.08
CA PRO A 179 0.71 27.94 14.66
C PRO A 179 1.32 28.59 15.90
N LYS A 180 2.65 28.51 16.02
CA LYS A 180 3.40 29.17 17.10
C LYS A 180 2.88 30.59 17.31
N PRO A 181 2.66 31.03 18.56
CA PRO A 181 2.07 32.32 18.83
C PRO A 181 2.91 33.43 18.19
N LYS A 182 2.29 34.18 17.27
CA LYS A 182 2.93 35.33 16.63
C LYS A 182 3.29 36.34 17.72
N SER A 183 4.59 36.64 17.83
CA SER A 183 5.11 37.69 18.71
C SER A 183 4.42 39.01 18.43
N ALA A 184 3.81 39.60 19.46
CA ALA A 184 3.13 40.89 19.37
C ALA A 184 4.10 42.02 19.02
N LYS A 185 3.89 42.70 17.88
CA LYS A 185 4.36 44.08 17.67
C LYS A 185 3.31 44.95 16.95
N SER A 186 2.84 45.92 17.74
CA SER A 186 2.38 47.29 17.43
C SER A 186 1.19 47.54 16.49
N LYS A 187 0.13 48.08 17.11
CA LYS A 187 -0.99 48.85 16.55
C LYS A 187 -0.55 50.22 16.00
N ALA A 188 -1.18 50.64 14.89
CA ALA A 188 -1.68 52.00 14.62
C ALA A 188 -2.69 51.90 13.44
N ARG A 189 -4.01 52.03 13.66
CA ARG A 189 -4.90 53.24 13.49
C ARG A 189 -5.01 53.67 12.00
N ALA A 190 -6.14 53.95 11.34
CA ALA A 190 -7.50 54.41 11.69
C ALA A 190 -8.45 54.08 10.49
N ASP A 191 -9.68 53.58 10.68
CA ASP A 191 -10.98 54.29 10.77
C ASP A 191 -11.78 54.49 9.45
N LYS A 192 -12.94 53.80 9.41
CA LYS A 192 -14.30 54.17 8.91
C LYS A 192 -14.59 54.48 7.43
N ALA A 193 -15.58 53.76 6.87
CA ALA A 193 -16.94 54.28 6.59
C ALA A 193 -17.95 53.17 6.27
N VAL A 194 -19.19 53.39 6.72
CA VAL A 194 -20.46 52.64 6.54
C VAL A 194 -21.21 53.33 5.38
N GLU A 195 -21.89 52.68 4.44
CA GLU A 195 -23.32 52.32 4.38
C GLU A 195 -23.63 52.20 2.85
N SER A 196 -24.39 51.27 2.29
CA SER A 196 -25.86 51.26 2.29
C SER A 196 -26.35 50.28 1.20
N ALA A 197 -27.58 49.81 1.37
CA ALA A 197 -28.27 48.82 0.57
C ALA A 197 -28.67 49.28 -0.85
N GLY A 198 -28.82 48.31 -1.76
CA GLY A 198 -29.49 48.47 -3.04
C GLY A 198 -29.94 47.12 -3.60
N LEU A 199 -31.24 46.86 -3.53
CA LEU A 199 -31.94 45.77 -4.21
C LEU A 199 -31.92 45.99 -5.73
N ALA A 200 -31.62 44.95 -6.49
CA ALA A 200 -32.12 44.79 -7.86
C ALA A 200 -32.21 43.30 -8.19
N ALA A 201 -33.42 42.87 -8.50
CA ALA A 201 -33.72 41.58 -9.10
C ALA A 201 -33.26 41.56 -10.56
N GLY A 202 -32.87 40.36 -11.03
CA GLY A 202 -32.56 40.06 -12.41
C GLY A 202 -32.36 38.55 -12.53
N ASP A 203 -33.45 37.86 -12.83
CA ASP A 203 -33.46 36.47 -13.30
C ASP A 203 -32.66 36.40 -14.60
N GLU A 204 -31.69 35.49 -14.70
CA GLU A 204 -31.41 34.72 -15.92
C GLU A 204 -30.92 33.33 -15.47
N ASP A 205 -31.81 32.35 -15.61
CA ASP A 205 -31.51 30.94 -15.58
C ASP A 205 -30.56 30.61 -16.74
N GLU A 206 -29.38 30.06 -16.45
CA GLU A 206 -28.63 29.25 -17.42
C GLU A 206 -28.32 27.90 -16.76
N ASP A 207 -28.91 26.88 -17.35
CA ASP A 207 -28.79 25.46 -17.03
C ASP A 207 -27.33 25.03 -16.84
N SER A 208 -27.05 24.43 -15.68
CA SER A 208 -25.85 23.66 -15.39
C SER A 208 -26.30 22.34 -14.75
N ASP A 209 -27.00 21.53 -15.53
CA ASP A 209 -27.23 20.13 -15.21
C ASP A 209 -25.93 19.33 -15.40
N ASP A 210 -25.78 18.31 -14.55
CA ASP A 210 -24.75 17.26 -14.50
C ASP A 210 -23.40 17.58 -13.86
N ASP A 211 -23.36 17.56 -12.52
CA ASP A 211 -22.15 17.18 -11.76
C ASP A 211 -22.48 16.51 -10.40
N TRP A 212 -23.73 16.07 -10.17
CA TRP A 212 -24.20 15.61 -8.85
C TRP A 212 -24.16 14.08 -8.65
N GLU A 213 -23.96 13.29 -9.71
CA GLU A 213 -23.93 11.82 -9.59
C GLU A 213 -22.57 11.30 -9.08
N ASP A 214 -21.46 11.99 -9.39
CA ASP A 214 -20.11 11.53 -9.02
C ASP A 214 -19.79 11.76 -7.52
N GLU A 215 -20.27 12.85 -6.91
CA GLU A 215 -20.03 13.13 -5.47
C GLU A 215 -20.84 12.18 -4.56
N GLU A 216 -22.08 11.83 -4.92
CA GLU A 216 -22.89 10.87 -4.15
C GLU A 216 -22.28 9.45 -4.20
N ASP A 217 -21.77 9.02 -5.36
CA ASP A 217 -21.10 7.73 -5.53
C ASP A 217 -19.78 7.66 -4.74
N GLU A 218 -19.02 8.75 -4.68
CA GLU A 218 -17.77 8.80 -3.90
C GLU A 218 -18.06 8.84 -2.38
N GLU A 219 -19.03 9.63 -1.92
CA GLU A 219 -19.45 9.64 -0.51
C GLU A 219 -19.98 8.27 -0.05
N ASP A 220 -20.70 7.54 -0.90
CA ASP A 220 -21.22 6.22 -0.59
C ASP A 220 -20.12 5.15 -0.56
N LEU A 221 -19.12 5.24 -1.45
CA LEU A 221 -17.92 4.38 -1.39
C LEU A 221 -17.09 4.65 -0.14
N GLU A 222 -16.91 5.92 0.24
CA GLU A 222 -16.22 6.30 1.47
C GLU A 222 -16.99 5.83 2.71
N ARG A 223 -18.32 5.99 2.74
CA ARG A 223 -19.16 5.45 3.81
C ARG A 223 -19.08 3.93 3.90
N GLN A 224 -19.17 3.25 2.77
CA GLN A 224 -19.03 1.80 2.72
C GLN A 224 -17.64 1.38 3.22
N ALA A 225 -16.58 2.08 2.83
CA ALA A 225 -15.22 1.82 3.31
C ALA A 225 -15.06 2.08 4.82
N LEU A 226 -15.70 3.12 5.37
CA LEU A 226 -15.74 3.43 6.80
C LEU A 226 -16.54 2.41 7.61
N GLU A 227 -17.67 1.93 7.09
CA GLU A 227 -18.45 0.84 7.70
C GLU A 227 -17.68 -0.50 7.64
N LEU A 228 -16.98 -0.75 6.54
CA LEU A 228 -16.10 -1.89 6.32
C LEU A 228 -14.74 -1.75 7.01
N GLN A 229 -14.42 -0.59 7.58
CA GLN A 229 -13.20 -0.38 8.36
C GLN A 229 -13.13 -1.33 9.58
N TYR A 230 -14.28 -1.88 10.00
CA TYR A 230 -14.38 -2.93 11.02
C TYR A 230 -14.09 -4.35 10.49
N ASP A 231 -14.04 -4.54 9.17
CA ASP A 231 -13.69 -5.77 8.47
C ASP A 231 -12.62 -5.51 7.38
N THR A 232 -11.35 -5.57 7.80
CA THR A 232 -10.15 -5.35 6.97
C THR A 232 -10.19 -6.07 5.62
N ILE A 233 -10.77 -7.27 5.55
CA ILE A 233 -10.86 -8.04 4.30
C ILE A 233 -11.78 -7.33 3.30
N ASN A 234 -12.92 -6.81 3.76
CA ASN A 234 -13.86 -6.10 2.90
C ASN A 234 -13.28 -4.76 2.45
N TYR A 235 -12.55 -4.05 3.31
CA TYR A 235 -11.85 -2.84 2.91
C TYR A 235 -10.83 -3.13 1.78
N TRP A 236 -10.00 -4.16 1.94
CA TRP A 236 -9.08 -4.57 0.87
C TRP A 236 -9.83 -4.96 -0.41
N ALA A 237 -10.96 -5.65 -0.29
CA ALA A 237 -11.80 -5.98 -1.44
C ALA A 237 -12.29 -4.70 -2.15
N VAL A 238 -12.82 -3.71 -1.42
CA VAL A 238 -13.24 -2.42 -1.99
C VAL A 238 -12.09 -1.70 -2.69
N ARG A 239 -10.89 -1.68 -2.10
CA ARG A 239 -9.70 -1.10 -2.74
C ARG A 239 -9.25 -1.83 -4.01
N MET A 240 -9.78 -3.04 -4.25
CA MET A 240 -9.57 -3.81 -5.48
C MET A 240 -10.77 -3.76 -6.44
N SER A 241 -11.75 -2.87 -6.22
CA SER A 241 -12.97 -2.78 -7.04
C SER A 241 -12.74 -2.74 -8.56
N PRO A 242 -11.70 -2.07 -9.11
CA PRO A 242 -11.50 -2.05 -10.56
C PRO A 242 -11.35 -3.43 -11.20
N PHE A 243 -10.96 -4.47 -10.45
CA PHE A 243 -10.86 -5.83 -10.97
C PHE A 243 -12.22 -6.52 -11.21
N TYR A 244 -13.29 -6.08 -10.53
CA TYR A 244 -14.58 -6.78 -10.55
C TYR A 244 -15.80 -5.88 -10.77
N SER A 245 -15.66 -4.55 -10.77
CA SER A 245 -16.74 -3.61 -11.05
C SER A 245 -16.92 -3.30 -12.54
N GLN A 246 -15.92 -3.59 -13.37
CA GLN A 246 -15.95 -3.21 -14.79
C GLN A 246 -16.79 -4.20 -15.61
N THR A 247 -17.91 -3.71 -16.14
CA THR A 247 -18.88 -4.50 -16.93
C THR A 247 -18.39 -4.85 -18.33
N HIS A 248 -17.24 -4.31 -18.79
CA HIS A 248 -16.76 -4.41 -20.18
C HIS A 248 -15.38 -5.04 -20.33
N VAL A 249 -14.72 -5.42 -19.24
CA VAL A 249 -13.45 -6.15 -19.30
C VAL A 249 -13.75 -7.65 -19.36
N PRO A 250 -13.14 -8.41 -20.30
CA PRO A 250 -13.29 -9.86 -20.30
C PRO A 250 -12.92 -10.40 -18.91
N ALA A 251 -13.79 -11.22 -18.32
CA ALA A 251 -13.57 -11.82 -17.01
C ALA A 251 -12.20 -12.53 -17.01
N ARG A 252 -11.21 -11.88 -16.38
CA ARG A 252 -9.88 -12.40 -16.16
C ARG A 252 -9.73 -12.60 -14.68
N GLU A 253 -9.35 -13.81 -14.30
CA GLU A 253 -9.05 -14.12 -12.92
C GLU A 253 -7.72 -13.45 -12.52
N THR A 254 -7.80 -12.62 -11.49
CA THR A 254 -6.65 -12.06 -10.77
C THR A 254 -6.70 -12.59 -9.35
N ILE A 255 -5.60 -13.15 -8.88
CA ILE A 255 -5.48 -13.66 -7.51
C ILE A 255 -4.67 -12.64 -6.70
N MET A 256 -5.23 -12.19 -5.58
CA MET A 256 -4.52 -11.36 -4.61
C MET A 256 -4.16 -12.20 -3.38
N VAL A 257 -2.88 -12.24 -3.05
CA VAL A 257 -2.32 -12.93 -1.87
C VAL A 257 -1.91 -11.88 -0.87
N VAL A 258 -2.46 -11.94 0.33
CA VAL A 258 -2.17 -10.96 1.39
C VAL A 258 -1.50 -11.68 2.56
N ALA A 259 -0.24 -11.33 2.81
CA ALA A 259 0.50 -11.76 3.99
C ALA A 259 0.53 -10.62 5.01
N ASN A 260 -0.39 -10.66 5.99
CA ASN A 260 -0.44 -9.66 7.06
C ASN A 260 0.23 -10.17 8.35
N ARG A 261 0.72 -9.28 9.21
CA ARG A 261 1.28 -9.64 10.54
C ARG A 261 0.18 -10.03 11.53
N ILE A 262 0.39 -11.04 12.41
CA ILE A 262 -0.38 -11.26 13.68
C ILE A 262 0.41 -10.72 14.86
N GLY A 263 -0.28 -10.36 15.94
CA GLY A 263 0.25 -10.36 17.29
C GLY A 263 0.36 -8.96 17.86
N THR A 264 1.11 -8.79 18.94
CA THR A 264 1.33 -7.46 19.52
C THR A 264 2.78 -7.01 19.36
N GLU A 265 3.00 -5.85 18.76
CA GLU A 265 4.29 -5.18 18.72
C GLU A 265 4.16 -3.83 19.44
N ALA A 266 4.97 -3.60 20.47
CA ALA A 266 4.90 -2.40 21.31
C ALA A 266 3.50 -2.05 21.89
N GLY A 267 2.58 -3.02 21.97
CA GLY A 267 1.22 -2.83 22.50
C GLY A 267 0.08 -2.73 21.47
N MET A 268 0.38 -2.76 20.16
CA MET A 268 -0.64 -2.72 19.08
C MET A 268 -0.94 -4.13 18.54
N GLY A 269 -2.21 -4.51 18.42
CA GLY A 269 -2.65 -5.84 17.94
C GLY A 269 -2.76 -5.97 16.42
N LEU A 270 -2.37 -7.13 15.88
CA LEU A 270 -2.25 -7.44 14.45
C LEU A 270 -2.82 -8.85 14.11
N LEU A 271 -3.23 -9.11 12.85
CA LEU A 271 -3.82 -10.38 12.34
C LEU A 271 -3.03 -11.06 11.17
N PHE A 272 -2.60 -12.32 11.29
CA PHE A 272 -1.81 -13.10 10.31
C PHE A 272 -2.72 -13.95 9.47
N MET A 273 -2.57 -13.80 8.17
CA MET A 273 -3.05 -14.75 7.20
C MET A 273 -1.83 -15.15 6.39
N LEU A 274 -1.44 -16.42 6.50
CA LEU A 274 -0.56 -17.05 5.53
C LEU A 274 -1.49 -17.54 4.41
N ALA A 275 -1.57 -16.81 3.31
CA ALA A 275 -2.24 -17.31 2.12
C ALA A 275 -1.27 -18.27 1.41
N LEU A 276 -1.46 -19.57 1.63
CA LEU A 276 -0.87 -20.63 0.82
C LEU A 276 -1.77 -20.79 -0.41
N LEU A 277 -1.25 -20.48 -1.61
CA LEU A 277 -1.94 -20.85 -2.85
C LEU A 277 -1.66 -22.32 -3.12
N GLU A 278 -2.59 -23.18 -2.74
CA GLU A 278 -2.80 -24.44 -3.44
C GLU A 278 -3.70 -24.14 -4.65
N SER A 279 -3.27 -24.54 -5.84
CA SER A 279 -4.02 -24.33 -7.08
C SER A 279 -5.35 -25.10 -7.08
N TYR A 280 -6.41 -24.48 -6.57
CA TYR A 280 -7.79 -24.98 -6.73
C TYR A 280 -8.49 -24.23 -7.85
N THR A 281 -8.81 -24.95 -8.92
CA THR A 281 -9.75 -24.47 -9.93
C THR A 281 -11.16 -24.51 -9.34
N VAL A 282 -11.76 -23.35 -9.10
CA VAL A 282 -13.18 -23.26 -8.72
C VAL A 282 -14.00 -23.40 -10.02
N PRO A 283 -14.91 -24.38 -10.13
CA PRO A 283 -15.77 -24.47 -11.30
C PRO A 283 -16.71 -23.25 -11.34
N LEU A 284 -16.62 -22.49 -12.43
CA LEU A 284 -17.54 -21.41 -12.78
C LEU A 284 -18.99 -21.91 -12.62
N VAL A 285 -19.71 -21.37 -11.65
CA VAL A 285 -21.16 -21.52 -11.56
C VAL A 285 -21.75 -20.80 -12.77
N LYS A 286 -22.30 -21.56 -13.71
CA LYS A 286 -23.02 -21.01 -14.86
C LYS A 286 -24.26 -20.28 -14.34
N PRO A 287 -24.58 -19.07 -14.86
CA PRO A 287 -25.84 -18.43 -14.55
C PRO A 287 -27.02 -19.27 -15.06
N LEU A 288 -28.05 -19.38 -14.23
CA LEU A 288 -29.37 -19.96 -14.56
C LEU A 288 -30.15 -19.03 -15.49
#